data_AF-A0A420MX77-F1
#
_entry.id   AF-A0A420MX77-F1
#
_cell.length_a   1.000
_cell.length_b   1.000
_cell.length_c   1.000
_cell.angle_alpha   90.00
_cell.angle_beta   90.00
_cell.angle_gamma   90.00
#
_symmetry.space_group_name_H-M   'P 1'
#
loop_
_entity.id
_entity.type
_entity.pdbx_description
1 polymer ?
#
loop_
_entity_poly.entity_id
_entity_poly.type
_entity_poly.pdbx_seq_one_letter_code
_entity_poly.pdbx_strand_id
1 'polypeptide(L)'
;MANTLPSELLTKVFENISPCDNPRPTVHSCLAVNKEWYDVALRLLYKDLVFFFGPQLDFFIACHDRWAVSSLTRSLTVYINRPPETPGGFYSDAQHSFLQLAADVIPRMNNLRSLSLARHHRVPACFIKKPIVSAILRSIPPSCTSLELALGTSDMIDVDGPELHLCEDLRPLLRRMQHVHIDMSSLCDAMFGTWDSNDCFHPIALPNLQSLHVPCVGMQNKTPCPERHQQDQGSLWKSIITALQLVVELPDTADADITVLGSVAPLSSYKLDTYTTLLRCHIKKGRTTTWAFPTTKYVVGGELQGRSWMMLLVYIRLNHETYMTNKQWIYTLAAGRPWRILNTDARLPAPWNSSAEWMPDEKLKIKTWEKWAKGSLGEVPILLKNEELTGMRLIDAEEREGCEEVCLVEKTPAGFVRPSRWHRGQLFRASGE
;
A
#
# COMPACT_ATOMS: atom_id res chain seq x y z
N MET A 1 -32.14 34.09 22.96
CA MET A 1 -32.15 33.34 21.68
C MET A 1 -30.78 32.70 21.55
N ALA A 2 -30.69 31.37 21.61
CA ALA A 2 -29.41 30.69 21.52
C ALA A 2 -28.91 30.74 20.06
N ASN A 3 -27.75 31.34 19.84
CA ASN A 3 -27.04 31.34 18.57
C ASN A 3 -26.54 29.91 18.29
N THR A 4 -27.39 29.04 17.73
CA THR A 4 -26.98 27.69 17.33
C THR A 4 -26.43 27.76 15.90
N LEU A 5 -25.11 27.65 15.78
CA LEU A 5 -24.44 27.47 14.51
C LEU A 5 -24.90 26.11 13.93
N PRO A 6 -25.34 26.02 12.66
CA PRO A 6 -25.67 24.73 12.04
C PRO A 6 -24.57 23.68 12.25
N SER A 7 -24.97 22.43 12.51
CA SER A 7 -24.05 21.33 12.82
C SER A 7 -22.97 21.10 11.75
N GLU A 8 -23.28 21.43 10.49
CA GLU A 8 -22.38 21.37 9.36
C GLU A 8 -21.28 22.44 9.45
N LEU A 9 -21.64 23.65 9.90
CA LEU A 9 -20.67 24.72 10.15
C LEU A 9 -19.82 24.40 11.39
N LEU A 10 -20.43 23.84 12.42
CA LEU A 10 -19.69 23.44 13.63
C LEU A 10 -18.69 22.32 13.32
N THR A 11 -19.06 21.36 12.48
CA THR A 11 -18.16 20.31 11.98
C THR A 11 -16.97 20.93 11.25
N LYS A 12 -17.21 21.88 10.34
CA LYS A 12 -16.13 22.59 9.64
C LYS A 12 -15.24 23.37 10.59
N VAL A 13 -15.80 24.00 11.61
CA VAL A 13 -15.01 24.69 12.66
C VAL A 13 -14.11 23.68 13.38
N PHE A 14 -14.65 22.55 13.83
CA PHE A 14 -13.86 21.53 14.54
C PHE A 14 -12.78 20.89 13.66
N GLU A 15 -13.06 20.64 12.39
CA GLU A 15 -12.08 20.12 11.42
C GLU A 15 -10.93 21.10 11.17
N ASN A 16 -11.13 22.41 11.42
CA ASN A 16 -10.13 23.46 11.25
C ASN A 16 -9.47 23.92 12.57
N ILE A 17 -9.85 23.36 13.72
CA ILE A 17 -9.43 23.84 15.05
C ILE A 17 -7.99 23.41 15.46
N SER A 18 -7.14 22.99 14.52
CA SER A 18 -5.69 22.95 14.77
C SER A 18 -4.86 23.17 13.50
N PRO A 19 -3.97 24.19 13.46
CA PRO A 19 -2.96 24.36 12.41
C PRO A 19 -1.77 23.40 12.49
N CYS A 20 -1.68 22.56 13.55
CA CYS A 20 -0.54 21.68 13.80
C CYS A 20 -0.99 20.22 13.97
N ASP A 21 -0.24 19.33 13.31
CA ASP A 21 -0.17 17.85 13.21
C ASP A 21 -1.09 16.89 14.01
N ASN A 22 -1.95 17.33 14.94
CA ASN A 22 -3.00 16.50 15.55
C ASN A 22 -4.16 17.35 16.14
N PRO A 23 -5.33 17.45 15.47
CA PRO A 23 -6.47 18.24 15.95
C PRO A 23 -7.26 17.59 17.11
N ARG A 24 -7.01 16.32 17.44
CA ARG A 24 -7.82 15.56 18.40
C ARG A 24 -7.88 16.15 19.82
N PRO A 25 -6.77 16.64 20.43
CA PRO A 25 -6.82 17.18 21.79
C PRO A 25 -7.76 18.37 21.94
N THR A 26 -7.82 19.24 20.93
CA THR A 26 -8.69 20.42 20.96
C THR A 26 -10.16 20.06 20.76
N VAL A 27 -10.45 19.04 19.93
CA VAL A 27 -11.81 18.51 19.74
C VAL A 27 -12.33 17.81 21.01
N HIS A 28 -11.46 17.20 21.82
CA HIS A 28 -11.87 16.61 23.10
C HIS A 28 -12.48 17.65 24.06
N SER A 29 -11.90 18.85 24.13
CA SER A 29 -12.44 19.94 24.95
C SER A 29 -13.86 20.37 24.54
N CYS A 30 -14.21 20.22 23.25
CA CYS A 30 -15.55 20.53 22.74
C CYS A 30 -16.65 19.63 23.33
N LEU A 31 -16.30 18.43 23.81
CA LEU A 31 -17.25 17.51 24.46
C LEU A 31 -17.85 18.10 25.74
N ALA A 32 -17.15 19.01 26.41
CA ALA A 32 -17.60 19.60 27.69
C ALA A 32 -18.41 20.89 27.53
N VAL A 33 -18.66 21.38 26.31
CA VAL A 33 -19.25 22.70 26.07
C VAL A 33 -20.78 22.69 26.23
N ASN A 34 -21.47 21.93 25.39
CA ASN A 34 -22.92 21.72 25.46
C ASN A 34 -23.30 20.46 24.66
N LYS A 35 -24.58 20.07 24.67
CA LYS A 35 -25.05 18.85 24.00
C LYS A 35 -24.80 18.84 22.48
N GLU A 36 -25.01 19.96 21.80
CA GLU A 36 -24.82 20.05 20.34
C GLU A 36 -23.33 19.90 19.98
N TRP A 37 -22.45 20.57 20.72
CA TRP A 37 -21.01 20.44 20.57
C TRP A 37 -20.52 19.03 20.91
N TYR A 38 -21.09 18.42 21.95
CA TYR A 38 -20.82 17.04 22.33
C TYR A 38 -21.16 16.08 21.18
N ASP A 39 -22.36 16.15 20.61
CA ASP A 39 -22.80 15.25 19.55
C ASP A 39 -21.94 15.39 18.28
N VAL A 40 -21.60 16.62 17.89
CA VAL A 40 -20.75 16.90 16.72
C VAL A 40 -19.30 16.47 16.96
N ALA A 41 -18.72 16.80 18.12
CA ALA A 41 -17.35 16.41 18.46
C ALA A 41 -17.21 14.89 18.61
N LEU A 42 -18.17 14.21 19.24
CA LEU A 42 -18.16 12.77 19.40
C LEU A 42 -18.20 12.06 18.04
N ARG A 43 -19.06 12.51 17.11
CA ARG A 43 -19.08 12.01 15.74
C ARG A 43 -17.76 12.24 15.02
N LEU A 44 -17.14 13.40 15.19
CA LEU A 44 -15.84 13.70 14.57
C LEU A 44 -14.72 12.80 15.11
N LEU A 45 -14.71 12.52 16.42
CA LEU A 45 -13.72 11.68 17.08
C LEU A 45 -13.86 10.20 16.74
N TYR A 46 -15.09 9.70 16.59
CA TYR A 46 -15.37 8.28 16.38
C TYR A 46 -15.62 7.87 14.92
N LYS A 47 -15.84 8.80 13.98
CA LYS A 47 -16.12 8.45 12.57
C LYS A 47 -15.00 7.65 11.92
N ASP A 48 -13.77 8.13 12.04
CA ASP A 48 -12.58 7.57 11.39
C ASP A 48 -11.53 7.29 12.48
N LEU A 49 -11.62 6.09 13.04
CA LEU A 49 -10.72 5.66 14.10
C LEU A 49 -9.36 5.33 13.51
N VAL A 50 -8.32 5.88 14.12
CA VAL A 50 -6.92 5.64 13.75
C VAL A 50 -6.18 5.30 15.01
N PHE A 51 -5.60 4.09 15.05
CA PHE A 51 -4.80 3.60 16.14
C PHE A 51 -3.39 3.27 15.68
N PHE A 52 -2.45 3.56 16.55
CA PHE A 52 -1.08 3.11 16.47
C PHE A 52 -0.89 2.01 17.50
N PHE A 53 -0.01 1.07 17.20
CA PHE A 53 0.48 0.08 18.13
C PHE A 53 1.08 0.77 19.38
N GLY A 54 0.62 0.36 20.56
CA GLY A 54 1.08 0.88 21.85
C GLY A 54 -0.06 1.32 22.78
N PRO A 55 0.27 2.05 23.86
CA PRO A 55 -0.64 2.33 24.99
C PRO A 55 -1.97 3.02 24.61
N GLN A 56 -2.00 3.74 23.49
CA GLN A 56 -3.22 4.40 23.00
C GLN A 56 -4.31 3.40 22.61
N LEU A 57 -3.92 2.27 22.00
CA LEU A 57 -4.85 1.20 21.66
C LEU A 57 -5.38 0.52 22.93
N ASP A 58 -4.51 0.26 23.90
CA ASP A 58 -4.87 -0.36 25.18
C ASP A 58 -5.89 0.49 25.95
N PHE A 59 -5.62 1.80 26.03
CA PHE A 59 -6.51 2.75 26.67
C PHE A 59 -7.88 2.77 25.97
N PHE A 60 -7.88 2.83 24.64
CA PHE A 60 -9.13 2.80 23.88
C PHE A 60 -9.94 1.52 24.12
N ILE A 61 -9.30 0.35 24.09
CA ILE A 61 -9.99 -0.92 24.36
C ILE A 61 -10.62 -0.89 25.75
N ALA A 62 -9.91 -0.37 26.76
CA ALA A 62 -10.40 -0.29 28.14
C ALA A 62 -11.56 0.70 28.33
N CYS A 63 -11.59 1.83 27.61
CA CYS A 63 -12.50 2.94 27.91
C CYS A 63 -13.36 3.46 26.74
N HIS A 64 -13.42 2.77 25.61
CA HIS A 64 -14.22 3.23 24.46
C HIS A 64 -15.71 3.36 24.78
N ASP A 65 -16.34 4.37 24.17
CA ASP A 65 -17.79 4.49 24.16
C ASP A 65 -18.38 3.44 23.20
N ARG A 66 -19.06 2.43 23.78
CA ARG A 66 -19.65 1.32 23.02
C ARG A 66 -20.71 1.77 22.03
N TRP A 67 -21.51 2.78 22.37
CA TRP A 67 -22.53 3.29 21.48
C TRP A 67 -21.89 4.04 20.30
N ALA A 68 -20.87 4.86 20.57
CA ALA A 68 -20.15 5.59 19.54
C ALA A 68 -19.40 4.65 18.59
N VAL A 69 -18.72 3.62 19.11
CA VAL A 69 -18.06 2.58 18.30
C VAL A 69 -19.06 1.86 17.41
N SER A 70 -20.23 1.49 17.95
CA SER A 70 -21.25 0.79 17.17
C SER A 70 -21.89 1.67 16.09
N SER A 71 -22.20 2.92 16.44
CA SER A 71 -23.12 3.75 15.66
C SER A 71 -22.42 4.79 14.79
N LEU A 72 -21.20 5.19 15.10
CA LEU A 72 -20.52 6.32 14.44
C LEU A 72 -19.31 5.89 13.62
N THR A 73 -18.64 4.80 13.99
CA THR A 73 -17.42 4.36 13.32
C THR A 73 -17.71 3.82 11.93
N ARG A 74 -17.25 4.57 10.91
CA ARG A 74 -17.32 4.20 9.48
C ARG A 74 -16.01 3.65 8.94
N SER A 75 -14.89 3.99 9.57
CA SER A 75 -13.59 3.45 9.19
C SER A 75 -12.70 3.19 10.39
N LEU A 76 -11.85 2.16 10.25
CA LEU A 76 -10.83 1.77 11.22
C LEU A 76 -9.49 1.62 10.49
N THR A 77 -8.51 2.42 10.88
CA THR A 77 -7.12 2.28 10.45
C THR A 77 -6.27 1.87 11.64
N VAL A 78 -5.57 0.74 11.53
CA VAL A 78 -4.63 0.26 12.53
C VAL A 78 -3.23 0.23 11.93
N TYR A 79 -2.34 1.02 12.53
CA TYR A 79 -0.95 1.09 12.13
C TYR A 79 -0.08 0.17 12.96
N ILE A 80 0.74 -0.62 12.28
CA ILE A 80 1.84 -1.36 12.87
C ILE A 80 3.04 -0.40 12.93
N ASN A 81 3.45 0.01 14.13
CA ASN A 81 4.56 0.93 14.39
C ASN A 81 5.31 0.56 15.66
N ARG A 82 6.59 0.95 15.77
CA ARG A 82 7.37 0.81 17.00
C ARG A 82 7.05 2.00 17.91
N PRO A 83 6.61 1.78 19.16
CA PRO A 83 6.53 2.86 20.11
C PRO A 83 7.94 3.45 20.27
N PRO A 84 8.11 4.78 20.20
CA PRO A 84 9.43 5.42 20.29
C PRO A 84 10.14 5.18 21.64
N GLU A 85 9.40 4.74 22.66
CA GLU A 85 9.84 4.72 24.07
C GLU A 85 10.27 3.34 24.59
N THR A 86 10.26 2.28 23.77
CA THR A 86 10.66 0.91 24.21
C THR A 86 12.00 0.48 23.60
N PRO A 87 13.13 0.74 24.29
CA PRO A 87 14.43 0.17 23.94
C PRO A 87 14.45 -1.32 24.32
N GLY A 88 14.24 -2.18 23.34
CA GLY A 88 14.14 -3.63 23.51
C GLY A 88 13.13 -4.16 22.49
N GLY A 89 13.48 -5.19 21.73
CA GLY A 89 12.66 -5.67 20.62
C GLY A 89 11.19 -5.95 20.99
N PHE A 90 10.31 -5.76 20.01
CA PHE A 90 8.95 -6.27 19.99
C PHE A 90 8.94 -7.77 20.24
N TYR A 91 8.50 -8.24 21.42
CA TYR A 91 8.34 -9.70 21.57
C TYR A 91 7.09 -10.22 22.29
N SER A 92 6.30 -9.45 23.06
CA SER A 92 5.12 -10.07 23.71
C SER A 92 3.89 -9.18 23.93
N ASP A 93 4.03 -8.02 24.54
CA ASP A 93 2.91 -7.49 25.34
C ASP A 93 1.75 -6.92 24.51
N ALA A 94 2.02 -6.28 23.38
CA ALA A 94 0.96 -5.66 22.58
C ALA A 94 0.34 -6.58 21.52
N GLN A 95 0.58 -7.90 21.62
CA GLN A 95 -0.21 -8.90 20.88
C GLN A 95 -1.62 -9.07 21.48
N HIS A 96 -1.74 -8.91 22.81
CA HIS A 96 -3.00 -9.08 23.51
C HIS A 96 -4.06 -8.07 23.08
N SER A 97 -3.67 -6.81 22.95
CA SER A 97 -4.55 -5.70 22.58
C SER A 97 -5.18 -5.88 21.20
N PHE A 98 -4.46 -6.46 20.24
CA PHE A 98 -5.03 -6.74 18.92
C PHE A 98 -6.01 -7.91 18.95
N LEU A 99 -5.73 -8.93 19.75
CA LEU A 99 -6.67 -10.02 19.95
C LEU A 99 -7.94 -9.52 20.65
N GLN A 100 -7.82 -8.62 21.64
CA GLN A 100 -8.96 -7.95 22.26
C GLN A 100 -9.69 -7.02 21.28
N LEU A 101 -8.97 -6.26 20.46
CA LEU A 101 -9.58 -5.43 19.42
C LEU A 101 -10.43 -6.28 18.46
N ALA A 102 -9.89 -7.42 18.01
CA ALA A 102 -10.57 -8.36 17.14
C ALA A 102 -11.74 -9.07 17.84
N ALA A 103 -11.62 -9.43 19.11
CA ALA A 103 -12.66 -10.15 19.84
C ALA A 103 -13.80 -9.23 20.32
N ASP A 104 -13.47 -8.07 20.87
CA ASP A 104 -14.39 -7.28 21.69
C ASP A 104 -14.89 -6.01 21.02
N VAL A 105 -14.13 -5.45 20.07
CA VAL A 105 -14.39 -4.11 19.53
C VAL A 105 -14.84 -4.16 18.08
N ILE A 106 -14.03 -4.73 17.16
CA ILE A 106 -14.33 -4.77 15.72
C ILE A 106 -15.71 -5.39 15.42
N PRO A 107 -16.12 -6.51 16.05
CA PRO A 107 -17.42 -7.11 15.78
C PRO A 107 -18.60 -6.21 16.14
N ARG A 108 -18.40 -5.19 16.99
CA ARG A 108 -19.45 -4.26 17.44
C ARG A 108 -19.59 -3.05 16.52
N MET A 109 -18.67 -2.83 15.58
CA MET A 109 -18.69 -1.67 14.68
C MET A 109 -19.72 -1.85 13.56
N ASN A 110 -21.01 -1.74 13.88
CA ASN A 110 -22.11 -2.02 12.97
C ASN A 110 -22.08 -1.15 11.70
N ASN A 111 -21.52 0.06 11.77
CA ASN A 111 -21.41 0.98 10.64
C ASN A 111 -20.02 0.98 9.96
N LEU A 112 -19.11 0.07 10.33
CA LEU A 112 -17.79 -0.01 9.73
C LEU A 112 -17.91 -0.33 8.24
N ARG A 113 -17.37 0.53 7.39
CA ARG A 113 -17.38 0.37 5.92
C ARG A 113 -15.98 0.13 5.35
N SER A 114 -14.93 0.59 6.04
CA SER A 114 -13.54 0.42 5.62
C SER A 114 -12.64 0.01 6.78
N LEU A 115 -11.83 -1.03 6.58
CA LEU A 115 -10.79 -1.44 7.50
C LEU A 115 -9.43 -1.43 6.79
N SER A 116 -8.45 -0.80 7.42
CA SER A 116 -7.06 -0.80 6.97
C SER A 116 -6.14 -1.29 8.08
N LEU A 117 -5.37 -2.33 7.82
CA LEU A 117 -4.24 -2.74 8.64
C LEU A 117 -2.96 -2.48 7.86
N ALA A 118 -2.17 -1.50 8.29
CA ALA A 118 -1.05 -0.99 7.50
C ALA A 118 0.21 -0.80 8.33
N ARG A 119 1.38 -0.90 7.70
CA ARG A 119 2.62 -0.40 8.32
C ARG A 119 2.62 1.11 8.36
N HIS A 120 3.08 1.68 9.47
CA HIS A 120 3.23 3.11 9.55
C HIS A 120 4.37 3.60 8.64
N HIS A 121 4.08 4.58 7.79
CA HIS A 121 5.04 5.10 6.80
C HIS A 121 6.30 5.74 7.40
N ARG A 122 6.27 6.11 8.69
CA ARG A 122 7.45 6.66 9.39
C ARG A 122 8.30 5.60 10.08
N VAL A 123 7.82 4.35 10.22
CA VAL A 123 8.51 3.29 10.96
C VAL A 123 8.54 1.99 10.15
N PRO A 124 9.63 1.72 9.42
CA PRO A 124 9.68 0.61 8.46
C PRO A 124 9.92 -0.78 9.09
N ALA A 125 10.35 -0.85 10.35
CA ALA A 125 10.79 -2.09 11.01
C ALA A 125 9.84 -2.52 12.13
N CYS A 126 8.68 -3.03 11.77
CA CYS A 126 7.70 -3.60 12.70
C CYS A 126 7.12 -4.88 12.12
N PHE A 127 6.64 -5.78 12.98
CA PHE A 127 6.12 -7.07 12.57
C PHE A 127 4.81 -7.38 13.29
N ILE A 128 3.97 -8.19 12.66
CA ILE A 128 2.72 -8.70 13.21
C ILE A 128 2.65 -10.20 12.97
N LYS A 129 2.11 -10.94 13.93
CA LYS A 129 1.97 -12.40 13.80
C LYS A 129 0.75 -12.75 12.94
N LYS A 130 0.88 -13.78 12.09
CA LYS A 130 -0.25 -14.29 11.26
C LYS A 130 -1.53 -14.57 12.07
N PRO A 131 -1.50 -15.20 13.26
CA PRO A 131 -2.70 -15.39 14.10
C PRO A 131 -3.47 -14.11 14.41
N ILE A 132 -2.77 -12.99 14.59
CA ILE A 132 -3.41 -11.70 14.88
C ILE A 132 -4.12 -11.17 13.63
N VAL A 133 -3.45 -11.25 12.47
CA VAL A 133 -4.05 -10.87 11.19
C VAL A 133 -5.29 -11.72 10.92
N SER A 134 -5.20 -13.04 11.11
CA SER A 134 -6.32 -13.97 10.99
C SER A 134 -7.49 -13.61 11.93
N ALA A 135 -7.22 -13.34 13.20
CA ALA A 135 -8.24 -12.91 14.16
C ALA A 135 -8.96 -11.62 13.72
N ILE A 136 -8.21 -10.63 13.24
CA ILE A 136 -8.77 -9.38 12.72
C ILE A 136 -9.65 -9.66 11.50
N LEU A 137 -9.16 -10.42 10.52
CA LEU A 137 -9.90 -10.75 9.30
C LEU A 137 -11.22 -11.46 9.62
N ARG A 138 -11.20 -12.40 10.55
CA ARG A 138 -12.41 -13.14 10.99
C ARG A 138 -13.38 -12.28 11.79
N SER A 139 -12.91 -11.19 12.41
CA SER A 139 -13.74 -10.26 13.18
C SER A 139 -14.47 -9.20 12.34
N ILE A 140 -14.12 -9.05 11.06
CA ILE A 140 -14.63 -7.98 10.20
C ILE A 140 -16.16 -8.08 10.06
N PRO A 141 -16.95 -7.08 10.50
CA PRO A 141 -18.41 -7.13 10.43
C PRO A 141 -18.92 -7.08 8.98
N PRO A 142 -20.12 -7.62 8.70
CA PRO A 142 -20.72 -7.66 7.36
C PRO A 142 -20.83 -6.30 6.64
N SER A 143 -21.00 -5.21 7.41
CA SER A 143 -21.08 -3.84 6.89
C SER A 143 -19.80 -3.34 6.24
N CYS A 144 -18.66 -3.96 6.56
CA CYS A 144 -17.36 -3.55 6.03
C CYS A 144 -17.18 -4.07 4.60
N THR A 145 -17.14 -3.16 3.63
CA THR A 145 -17.01 -3.47 2.20
C THR A 145 -15.67 -3.03 1.61
N SER A 146 -14.80 -2.39 2.38
CA SER A 146 -13.46 -2.00 1.92
C SER A 146 -12.39 -2.56 2.85
N LEU A 147 -11.36 -3.19 2.29
CA LEU A 147 -10.29 -3.83 3.03
C LEU A 147 -8.91 -3.46 2.46
N GLU A 148 -8.04 -2.95 3.32
CA GLU A 148 -6.62 -2.80 3.05
C GLU A 148 -5.80 -3.63 4.04
N LEU A 149 -4.94 -4.49 3.49
CA LEU A 149 -3.81 -5.09 4.19
C LEU A 149 -2.53 -4.53 3.57
N ALA A 150 -1.88 -3.57 4.20
CA ALA A 150 -0.64 -2.94 3.74
C ALA A 150 0.56 -3.35 4.63
N LEU A 151 0.79 -4.66 4.71
CA LEU A 151 1.77 -5.30 5.59
C LEU A 151 3.15 -5.45 4.95
N GLY A 152 3.23 -5.52 3.62
CA GLY A 152 4.47 -5.77 2.88
C GLY A 152 5.10 -7.11 3.22
N THR A 153 6.01 -7.13 4.19
CA THR A 153 6.66 -8.35 4.69
C THR A 153 6.67 -8.44 6.23
N SER A 154 5.85 -7.63 6.89
CA SER A 154 5.79 -7.57 8.34
C SER A 154 5.09 -8.76 8.99
N ASP A 155 4.42 -9.59 8.20
CA ASP A 155 3.67 -10.78 8.61
C ASP A 155 4.50 -12.08 8.65
N MET A 156 5.83 -12.00 8.45
CA MET A 156 6.74 -13.17 8.43
C MET A 156 7.13 -13.75 9.80
N ILE A 157 6.48 -13.34 10.90
CA ILE A 157 6.73 -13.99 12.19
C ILE A 157 5.85 -15.23 12.29
N ASP A 158 6.43 -16.37 11.94
CA ASP A 158 5.87 -17.67 12.28
C ASP A 158 6.09 -17.95 13.77
N VAL A 159 5.09 -18.58 14.37
CA VAL A 159 5.10 -19.07 15.75
C VAL A 159 4.98 -20.59 15.66
N ASP A 160 5.63 -21.32 16.56
CA ASP A 160 5.43 -22.76 16.70
C ASP A 160 3.93 -23.10 16.75
N GLY A 161 3.41 -23.79 15.73
CA GLY A 161 1.98 -24.07 15.56
C GLY A 161 1.64 -24.46 14.11
N PRO A 162 0.37 -24.85 13.82
CA PRO A 162 -0.06 -25.09 12.45
C PRO A 162 0.07 -23.80 11.62
N GLU A 163 0.63 -23.91 10.42
CA GLU A 163 0.81 -22.76 9.56
C GLU A 163 -0.55 -22.17 9.19
N LEU A 164 -0.76 -20.88 9.49
CA LEU A 164 -2.01 -20.20 9.13
C LEU A 164 -1.91 -19.65 7.72
N HIS A 165 -2.80 -20.14 6.85
CA HIS A 165 -2.89 -19.68 5.48
C HIS A 165 -3.84 -18.48 5.35
N LEU A 166 -3.34 -17.25 5.53
CA LEU A 166 -4.14 -16.01 5.48
C LEU A 166 -4.94 -15.81 4.19
N CYS A 167 -4.48 -16.34 3.05
CA CYS A 167 -5.23 -16.30 1.81
C CYS A 167 -6.60 -17.00 1.91
N GLU A 168 -6.71 -18.05 2.73
CA GLU A 168 -7.97 -18.75 2.96
C GLU A 168 -8.93 -17.96 3.85
N ASP A 169 -8.42 -17.17 4.80
CA ASP A 169 -9.23 -16.23 5.58
C ASP A 169 -9.73 -15.05 4.72
N LEU A 170 -8.94 -14.63 3.72
CA LEU A 170 -9.31 -13.56 2.79
C LEU A 170 -10.41 -13.98 1.80
N ARG A 171 -10.33 -15.18 1.24
CA ARG A 171 -11.26 -15.70 0.24
C ARG A 171 -12.76 -15.49 0.56
N PRO A 172 -13.27 -15.83 1.76
CA PRO A 172 -14.69 -15.59 2.09
C PRO A 172 -15.02 -14.10 2.22
N LEU A 173 -14.07 -13.25 2.64
CA LEU A 173 -14.28 -11.81 2.73
C LEU A 173 -14.42 -11.18 1.35
N LEU A 174 -13.61 -11.58 0.38
CA LEU A 174 -13.57 -10.97 -0.96
C LEU A 174 -14.94 -10.96 -1.66
N ARG A 175 -15.79 -11.97 -1.43
CA ARG A 175 -17.13 -12.06 -2.04
C ARG A 175 -18.05 -10.85 -1.76
N ARG A 176 -17.83 -10.14 -0.65
CA ARG A 176 -18.62 -8.98 -0.24
C ARG A 176 -17.89 -7.64 -0.33
N MET A 177 -16.62 -7.64 -0.73
CA MET A 177 -15.83 -6.41 -0.78
C MET A 177 -16.05 -5.66 -2.10
N GLN A 178 -15.97 -4.33 -2.00
CA GLN A 178 -16.01 -3.36 -3.10
C GLN A 178 -14.61 -2.86 -3.44
N HIS A 179 -13.81 -2.48 -2.43
CA HIS A 179 -12.46 -1.97 -2.64
C HIS A 179 -11.45 -2.77 -1.83
N VAL A 180 -10.48 -3.37 -2.50
CA VAL A 180 -9.54 -4.30 -1.86
C VAL A 180 -8.10 -3.98 -2.24
N HIS A 181 -7.21 -3.95 -1.24
CA HIS A 181 -5.77 -3.89 -1.44
C HIS A 181 -5.07 -4.91 -0.53
N ILE A 182 -4.37 -5.88 -1.12
CA ILE A 182 -3.71 -6.97 -0.38
C ILE A 182 -2.20 -6.99 -0.64
N ASP A 183 -1.45 -6.36 0.26
CA ASP A 183 0.01 -6.32 0.32
C ASP A 183 0.51 -7.10 1.55
N MET A 184 0.73 -8.41 1.40
CA MET A 184 1.29 -9.30 2.44
C MET A 184 2.58 -9.99 1.99
N SER A 185 3.30 -10.61 2.92
CA SER A 185 4.58 -11.30 2.67
C SER A 185 4.42 -12.50 1.75
N SER A 186 3.38 -13.28 2.02
CA SER A 186 3.07 -14.53 1.36
C SER A 186 1.68 -14.46 0.74
N LEU A 187 1.59 -14.76 -0.55
CA LEU A 187 0.36 -14.69 -1.33
C LEU A 187 0.26 -15.93 -2.23
N CYS A 188 -0.96 -16.35 -2.57
CA CYS A 188 -1.21 -17.35 -3.60
C CYS A 188 -2.63 -17.23 -4.17
N ASP A 189 -2.93 -18.05 -5.17
CA ASP A 189 -4.24 -18.14 -5.82
C ASP A 189 -5.40 -18.61 -4.92
N ALA A 190 -5.12 -19.19 -3.74
CA ALA A 190 -6.14 -19.63 -2.79
C ALA A 190 -7.02 -18.48 -2.23
N MET A 191 -6.60 -17.22 -2.44
CA MET A 191 -7.48 -16.06 -2.21
C MET A 191 -8.69 -16.06 -3.15
N PHE A 192 -8.52 -16.56 -4.37
CA PHE A 192 -9.42 -16.39 -5.49
C PHE A 192 -10.16 -17.66 -5.91
N GLY A 193 -9.87 -18.80 -5.27
CA GLY A 193 -10.51 -20.06 -5.61
C GLY A 193 -10.06 -21.22 -4.74
N THR A 194 -10.43 -22.42 -5.15
CA THR A 194 -10.04 -23.68 -4.53
C THR A 194 -9.62 -24.69 -5.57
N TRP A 195 -8.56 -25.43 -5.28
CA TRP A 195 -8.18 -26.61 -6.04
C TRP A 195 -8.93 -27.84 -5.51
N ASP A 196 -9.46 -28.65 -6.43
CA ASP A 196 -10.03 -29.97 -6.11
C ASP A 196 -8.98 -31.09 -6.20
N SER A 197 -9.41 -32.35 -6.01
CA SER A 197 -8.52 -33.52 -6.07
C SER A 197 -7.98 -33.86 -7.46
N ASN A 198 -8.51 -33.22 -8.51
CA ASN A 198 -8.09 -33.42 -9.90
C ASN A 198 -7.21 -32.27 -10.38
N ASP A 199 -6.68 -31.45 -9.46
CA ASP A 199 -5.92 -30.26 -9.76
C ASP A 199 -6.68 -29.26 -10.65
N CYS A 200 -8.01 -29.19 -10.51
CA CYS A 200 -8.82 -28.19 -11.18
C CYS A 200 -9.03 -26.99 -10.25
N PHE A 201 -8.68 -25.78 -10.73
CA PHE A 201 -8.94 -24.54 -10.00
C PHE A 201 -10.38 -24.08 -10.20
N HIS A 202 -11.11 -23.96 -9.09
CA HIS A 202 -12.47 -23.45 -9.03
C HIS A 202 -12.46 -22.01 -8.51
N PRO A 203 -12.57 -20.99 -9.39
CA PRO A 203 -12.58 -19.59 -8.98
C PRO A 203 -13.83 -19.23 -8.16
N ILE A 204 -13.72 -18.22 -7.30
CA ILE A 204 -14.88 -17.62 -6.60
C ILE A 204 -15.41 -16.40 -7.36
N ALA A 205 -16.74 -16.23 -7.37
CA ALA A 205 -17.37 -15.02 -7.88
C ALA A 205 -17.16 -13.82 -6.94
N LEU A 206 -16.94 -12.65 -7.53
CA LEU A 206 -16.74 -11.38 -6.81
C LEU A 206 -17.81 -10.35 -7.22
N PRO A 207 -19.07 -10.51 -6.79
CA PRO A 207 -20.22 -9.77 -7.33
C PRO A 207 -20.26 -8.29 -6.95
N ASN A 208 -19.55 -7.89 -5.88
CA ASN A 208 -19.59 -6.52 -5.37
C ASN A 208 -18.31 -5.73 -5.69
N LEU A 209 -17.32 -6.37 -6.33
CA LEU A 209 -16.01 -5.78 -6.50
C LEU A 209 -16.07 -4.57 -7.43
N GLN A 210 -15.43 -3.49 -7.02
CA GLN A 210 -15.23 -2.28 -7.83
C GLN A 210 -13.74 -2.07 -8.11
N SER A 211 -12.87 -2.35 -7.14
CA SER A 211 -11.42 -2.34 -7.34
C SER A 211 -10.69 -3.36 -6.49
N LEU A 212 -9.68 -4.00 -7.09
CA LEU A 212 -8.76 -4.93 -6.43
C LEU A 212 -7.33 -4.60 -6.84
N HIS A 213 -6.44 -4.43 -5.86
CA HIS A 213 -5.01 -4.30 -6.08
C HIS A 213 -4.21 -5.34 -5.30
N VAL A 214 -3.35 -6.09 -6.00
CA VAL A 214 -2.46 -7.10 -5.39
C VAL A 214 -1.01 -6.85 -5.81
N PRO A 215 -0.19 -6.23 -4.95
CA PRO A 215 1.24 -6.13 -5.20
C PRO A 215 1.96 -7.45 -4.89
N CYS A 216 2.53 -8.05 -5.92
CA CYS A 216 3.45 -9.20 -5.85
C CYS A 216 4.93 -8.76 -5.74
N VAL A 217 5.17 -7.46 -5.53
CA VAL A 217 6.49 -6.85 -5.30
C VAL A 217 6.42 -5.95 -4.07
N GLY A 218 7.55 -5.77 -3.37
CA GLY A 218 7.65 -4.84 -2.26
C GLY A 218 9.09 -4.48 -1.89
N MET A 219 9.26 -3.83 -0.73
CA MET A 219 10.57 -3.47 -0.20
C MET A 219 11.50 -4.69 -0.02
N GLN A 220 10.92 -5.83 0.34
CA GLN A 220 11.55 -7.13 0.49
C GLN A 220 10.89 -8.12 -0.50
N ASN A 221 11.55 -9.27 -0.72
CA ASN A 221 11.01 -10.29 -1.60
C ASN A 221 9.74 -10.88 -1.00
N LYS A 222 8.69 -10.93 -1.80
CA LYS A 222 7.47 -11.66 -1.47
C LYS A 222 7.62 -13.11 -1.90
N THR A 223 7.03 -14.01 -1.13
CA THR A 223 7.12 -15.44 -1.38
C THR A 223 5.75 -16.02 -1.71
N PRO A 224 5.69 -17.10 -2.48
CA PRO A 224 4.48 -17.91 -2.51
C PRO A 224 4.20 -18.54 -1.13
N CYS A 225 2.94 -18.87 -0.85
CA CYS A 225 2.60 -19.70 0.31
C CYS A 225 3.17 -21.13 0.14
N PRO A 226 3.80 -21.72 1.16
CA PRO A 226 4.54 -22.98 1.05
C PRO A 226 3.66 -24.26 0.96
N GLU A 227 2.41 -24.21 1.42
CA GLU A 227 1.60 -25.41 1.71
C GLU A 227 0.76 -25.98 0.53
N ARG A 228 0.92 -25.54 -0.73
CA ARG A 228 0.17 -26.17 -1.85
C ARG A 228 1.02 -26.69 -3.00
N HIS A 229 0.61 -27.90 -3.42
CA HIS A 229 1.00 -28.64 -4.60
C HIS A 229 0.64 -27.87 -5.88
N GLN A 230 1.54 -27.92 -6.86
CA GLN A 230 1.35 -27.37 -8.22
C GLN A 230 1.34 -25.85 -8.36
N GLN A 231 2.32 -25.20 -7.75
CA GLN A 231 2.90 -24.06 -8.45
C GLN A 231 3.63 -24.59 -9.68
N ASP A 232 2.94 -24.57 -10.80
CA ASP A 232 3.59 -24.46 -12.10
C ASP A 232 4.73 -23.43 -11.98
N GLN A 233 5.87 -23.69 -12.61
CA GLN A 233 7.19 -23.05 -12.40
C GLN A 233 7.25 -21.52 -12.66
N GLY A 234 6.12 -20.81 -12.65
CA GLY A 234 5.98 -19.38 -12.82
C GLY A 234 6.17 -18.57 -11.54
N SER A 235 6.28 -17.24 -11.72
CA SER A 235 6.37 -16.29 -10.62
C SER A 235 5.05 -16.17 -9.85
N LEU A 236 5.11 -15.65 -8.61
CA LEU A 236 3.94 -15.25 -7.83
C LEU A 236 2.98 -14.35 -8.64
N TRP A 237 3.53 -13.42 -9.43
CA TRP A 237 2.76 -12.49 -10.24
C TRP A 237 1.94 -13.21 -11.31
N LYS A 238 2.53 -14.19 -12.02
CA LYS A 238 1.80 -15.00 -13.01
C LYS A 238 0.71 -15.87 -12.39
N SER A 239 0.98 -16.51 -11.25
CA SER A 239 -0.01 -17.33 -10.53
C SER A 239 -1.24 -16.51 -10.15
N ILE A 240 -1.04 -15.32 -9.56
CA ILE A 240 -2.13 -14.42 -9.18
C ILE A 240 -2.92 -13.92 -10.40
N ILE A 241 -2.24 -13.55 -11.49
CA ILE A 241 -2.90 -13.12 -12.73
C ILE A 241 -3.77 -14.24 -13.32
N THR A 242 -3.23 -15.46 -13.40
CA THR A 242 -3.94 -16.61 -13.98
C THR A 242 -5.23 -16.91 -13.21
N ALA A 243 -5.17 -16.91 -11.88
CA ALA A 243 -6.35 -17.10 -11.05
C ALA A 243 -7.39 -15.98 -11.25
N LEU A 244 -6.95 -14.72 -11.33
CA LEU A 244 -7.83 -13.58 -11.55
C LEU A 244 -8.44 -13.55 -12.95
N GLN A 245 -7.72 -14.01 -13.98
CA GLN A 245 -8.27 -14.20 -15.32
C GLN A 245 -9.42 -15.19 -15.31
N LEU A 246 -9.35 -16.28 -14.53
CA LEU A 246 -10.47 -17.21 -14.35
C LEU A 246 -11.64 -16.58 -13.57
N VAL A 247 -11.35 -15.74 -12.58
CA VAL A 247 -12.38 -15.05 -11.79
C VAL A 247 -13.20 -14.05 -12.61
N VAL A 248 -12.57 -13.26 -13.49
CA VAL A 248 -13.28 -12.25 -14.30
C VAL A 248 -14.16 -12.85 -15.40
N GLU A 249 -13.94 -14.11 -15.75
CA GLU A 249 -14.78 -14.82 -16.71
C GLU A 249 -16.07 -15.37 -16.09
N LEU A 250 -16.15 -15.46 -14.76
CA LEU A 250 -17.37 -15.89 -14.08
C LEU A 250 -18.53 -14.90 -14.34
N PRO A 251 -19.76 -15.40 -14.57
CA PRO A 251 -20.91 -14.55 -14.87
C PRO A 251 -21.31 -13.63 -13.70
N ASP A 252 -21.07 -14.09 -12.46
CA ASP A 252 -21.44 -13.38 -11.23
C ASP A 252 -20.32 -12.48 -10.69
N THR A 253 -19.23 -12.29 -11.44
CA THR A 253 -18.17 -11.34 -11.08
C THR A 253 -18.47 -9.97 -11.68
N ALA A 254 -18.37 -8.92 -10.86
CA ALA A 254 -18.57 -7.55 -11.32
C ALA A 254 -17.46 -7.08 -12.28
N ASP A 255 -17.80 -6.17 -13.20
CA ASP A 255 -16.80 -5.46 -14.01
C ASP A 255 -16.05 -4.45 -13.14
N ALA A 256 -14.86 -4.86 -12.68
CA ALA A 256 -14.08 -4.17 -11.67
C ALA A 256 -12.69 -3.75 -12.21
N ASP A 257 -12.09 -2.75 -11.57
CA ASP A 257 -10.70 -2.37 -11.80
C ASP A 257 -9.75 -3.32 -11.03
N ILE A 258 -9.29 -4.38 -11.70
CA ILE A 258 -8.41 -5.39 -11.10
C ILE A 258 -6.98 -5.20 -11.60
N THR A 259 -6.06 -5.01 -10.65
CA THR A 259 -4.65 -4.79 -10.95
C THR A 259 -3.70 -5.64 -10.11
N VAL A 260 -2.65 -6.14 -10.75
CA VAL A 260 -1.57 -6.91 -10.11
C VAL A 260 -0.24 -6.25 -10.40
N LEU A 261 0.50 -5.85 -9.35
CA LEU A 261 1.81 -5.21 -9.51
C LEU A 261 2.94 -6.23 -9.36
N GLY A 262 3.81 -6.29 -10.35
CA GLY A 262 5.02 -7.11 -10.37
C GLY A 262 6.26 -6.27 -10.60
N SER A 263 7.41 -6.92 -10.63
CA SER A 263 8.67 -6.29 -11.01
C SER A 263 9.56 -7.28 -11.72
N VAL A 264 10.21 -6.81 -12.78
CA VAL A 264 11.18 -7.58 -13.54
C VAL A 264 12.46 -6.77 -13.62
N ALA A 265 13.57 -7.44 -13.35
CA ALA A 265 14.88 -6.85 -13.47
C ALA A 265 15.52 -7.28 -14.82
N PRO A 266 16.37 -6.45 -15.45
CA PRO A 266 17.07 -6.86 -16.66
C PRO A 266 17.88 -8.15 -16.42
N LEU A 267 17.87 -9.08 -17.41
CA LEU A 267 18.64 -10.33 -17.36
C LEU A 267 20.15 -10.12 -17.19
N SER A 268 20.66 -8.97 -17.66
CA SER A 268 22.05 -8.59 -17.48
C SER A 268 22.25 -7.94 -16.11
N SER A 269 23.05 -8.58 -15.25
CA SER A 269 23.37 -8.06 -13.91
C SER A 269 23.95 -6.64 -13.91
N TYR A 270 24.59 -6.22 -15.01
CA TYR A 270 25.14 -4.86 -15.17
C TYR A 270 24.09 -3.78 -15.41
N LYS A 271 22.90 -4.17 -15.90
CA LYS A 271 21.77 -3.24 -16.10
C LYS A 271 20.91 -3.09 -14.83
N LEU A 272 21.11 -3.93 -13.80
CA LEU A 272 20.42 -3.83 -12.50
C LEU A 272 20.71 -2.50 -11.80
N ASP A 273 21.92 -1.96 -11.99
CA ASP A 273 22.32 -0.66 -11.46
C ASP A 273 21.70 0.50 -12.24
N THR A 274 21.16 0.23 -13.44
CA THR A 274 20.60 1.23 -14.33
C THR A 274 19.10 1.39 -14.10
N TYR A 275 18.33 0.31 -14.17
CA TYR A 275 16.90 0.33 -13.93
C TYR A 275 16.30 -1.04 -13.61
N THR A 276 15.13 -1.02 -12.98
CA THR A 276 14.18 -2.13 -12.87
C THR A 276 12.86 -1.73 -13.52
N THR A 277 12.07 -2.69 -13.96
CA THR A 277 10.74 -2.42 -14.53
C THR A 277 9.66 -2.88 -13.56
N LEU A 278 8.77 -1.96 -13.17
CA LEU A 278 7.54 -2.33 -12.48
C LEU A 278 6.46 -2.63 -13.52
N LEU A 279 5.70 -3.71 -13.32
CA LEU A 279 4.66 -4.16 -14.24
C LEU A 279 3.31 -4.07 -13.53
N ARG A 280 2.43 -3.17 -13.95
CA ARG A 280 1.04 -3.14 -13.50
C ARG A 280 0.17 -3.80 -14.55
N CYS A 281 -0.19 -5.06 -14.29
CA CYS A 281 -1.16 -5.78 -15.10
C CYS A 281 -2.57 -5.35 -14.72
N HIS A 282 -3.39 -5.04 -15.72
CA HIS A 282 -4.82 -4.77 -15.65
C HIS A 282 -5.56 -5.97 -16.21
N ILE A 283 -6.48 -6.52 -15.41
CA ILE A 283 -7.22 -7.73 -15.76
C ILE A 283 -8.69 -7.34 -15.90
N LYS A 284 -9.25 -7.58 -17.08
CA LYS A 284 -10.67 -7.40 -17.39
C LYS A 284 -11.17 -8.61 -18.15
N LYS A 285 -12.50 -8.78 -18.18
CA LYS A 285 -13.14 -9.84 -18.96
C LYS A 285 -12.72 -9.78 -20.43
N GLY A 286 -12.16 -10.87 -20.94
CA GLY A 286 -11.68 -10.99 -22.32
C GLY A 286 -10.47 -10.11 -22.70
N ARG A 287 -9.89 -9.31 -21.79
CA ARG A 287 -8.73 -8.45 -22.10
C ARG A 287 -7.82 -8.24 -20.90
N THR A 288 -6.54 -8.50 -21.10
CA THR A 288 -5.47 -8.22 -20.13
C THR A 288 -4.47 -7.27 -20.78
N THR A 289 -4.13 -6.16 -20.12
CA THR A 289 -3.07 -5.25 -20.56
C THR A 289 -2.06 -5.04 -19.44
N THR A 290 -0.83 -4.66 -19.76
CA THR A 290 0.21 -4.40 -18.77
C THR A 290 0.91 -3.09 -19.07
N TRP A 291 0.91 -2.20 -18.08
CA TRP A 291 1.79 -1.04 -18.08
C TRP A 291 3.15 -1.40 -17.49
N ALA A 292 4.21 -1.13 -18.24
CA ALA A 292 5.59 -1.30 -17.80
C ALA A 292 6.20 0.08 -17.47
N PHE A 293 6.74 0.24 -16.27
CA PHE A 293 7.29 1.51 -15.78
C PHE A 293 8.78 1.37 -15.45
N PRO A 294 9.67 2.18 -16.06
CA PRO A 294 11.07 2.16 -15.70
C PRO A 294 11.27 2.84 -14.35
N THR A 295 12.05 2.19 -13.48
CA THR A 295 12.44 2.70 -12.17
C THR A 295 13.95 2.68 -12.03
N THR A 296 14.56 3.71 -11.47
CA THR A 296 16.00 3.74 -11.22
C THR A 296 16.28 4.16 -9.78
N LYS A 297 17.24 3.48 -9.16
CA LYS A 297 17.67 3.77 -7.79
C LYS A 297 18.53 5.02 -7.80
N TYR A 298 18.39 5.82 -6.76
CA TYR A 298 19.13 7.05 -6.62
C TYR A 298 19.57 7.21 -5.16
N VAL A 299 20.87 7.41 -4.94
CA VAL A 299 21.43 7.56 -3.60
C VAL A 299 21.89 8.99 -3.44
N VAL A 300 21.28 9.71 -2.50
CA VAL A 300 21.73 11.05 -2.09
C VAL A 300 22.52 10.89 -0.80
N GLY A 301 23.78 11.29 -0.81
CA GLY A 301 24.62 11.31 0.38
C GLY A 301 24.98 12.72 0.80
N GLY A 302 25.29 12.89 2.07
CA GLY A 302 25.89 14.12 2.58
C GLY A 302 26.58 13.87 3.92
N GLU A 303 27.33 14.86 4.39
CA GLU A 303 27.89 14.85 5.74
C GLU A 303 27.19 15.91 6.57
N LEU A 304 26.71 15.51 7.75
CA LEU A 304 26.16 16.43 8.74
C LEU A 304 26.81 16.13 10.09
N GLN A 305 27.52 17.12 10.65
CA GLN A 305 28.20 17.00 11.95
C GLN A 305 29.16 15.79 12.02
N GLY A 306 29.94 15.55 10.95
CA GLY A 306 30.90 14.44 10.88
C GLY A 306 30.26 13.05 10.74
N ARG A 307 28.93 12.97 10.56
CA ARG A 307 28.23 11.73 10.21
C ARG A 307 27.80 11.79 8.76
N SER A 308 28.23 10.81 7.97
CA SER A 308 27.69 10.58 6.65
C SER A 308 26.25 10.07 6.77
N TRP A 309 25.36 10.62 5.98
CA TRP A 309 24.00 10.13 5.79
C TRP A 309 23.81 9.75 4.33
N MET A 310 22.98 8.74 4.09
CA MET A 310 22.58 8.31 2.75
C MET A 310 21.06 8.14 2.72
N MET A 311 20.42 8.70 1.70
CA MET A 311 19.01 8.58 1.43
C MET A 311 18.81 7.81 0.13
N LEU A 312 18.06 6.70 0.21
CA LEU A 312 17.72 5.86 -0.94
C LEU A 312 16.39 6.32 -1.53
N LEU A 313 16.48 7.01 -2.66
CA LEU A 313 15.36 7.44 -3.48
C LEU A 313 15.21 6.53 -4.70
N VAL A 314 14.03 6.59 -5.31
CA VAL A 314 13.70 5.89 -6.55
C VAL A 314 13.02 6.88 -7.47
N TYR A 315 13.54 6.98 -8.68
CA TYR A 315 12.91 7.69 -9.78
C TYR A 315 12.03 6.71 -10.55
N ILE A 316 10.83 7.14 -10.93
CA ILE A 316 9.91 6.38 -11.79
C ILE A 316 9.36 7.27 -12.89
N ARG A 317 9.16 6.67 -14.07
CA ARG A 317 8.34 7.25 -15.14
C ARG A 317 7.01 6.55 -15.19
N LEU A 318 5.95 7.30 -15.00
CA LEU A 318 4.59 6.88 -15.26
C LEU A 318 4.18 7.40 -16.64
N ASN A 319 2.97 7.06 -17.08
CA ASN A 319 2.43 7.64 -18.30
C ASN A 319 2.29 9.17 -18.10
N HIS A 320 3.01 9.95 -18.92
CA HIS A 320 3.06 11.43 -18.91
C HIS A 320 3.68 12.13 -17.70
N GLU A 321 4.01 11.43 -16.62
CA GLU A 321 4.55 12.05 -15.40
C GLU A 321 5.79 11.34 -14.87
N THR A 322 6.64 12.07 -14.14
CA THR A 322 7.85 11.52 -13.53
C THR A 322 7.99 11.95 -12.08
N TYR A 323 8.35 10.99 -11.24
CA TYR A 323 8.38 11.17 -9.79
C TYR A 323 9.72 10.73 -9.21
N MET A 324 10.09 11.37 -8.11
CA MET A 324 11.18 10.97 -7.22
C MET A 324 10.60 10.79 -5.82
N THR A 325 10.85 9.64 -5.21
CA THR A 325 10.35 9.35 -3.86
C THR A 325 11.17 8.26 -3.17
N ASN A 326 10.88 7.99 -1.90
CA ASN A 326 11.41 6.84 -1.18
C ASN A 326 10.87 5.53 -1.79
N LYS A 327 11.64 4.44 -1.70
CA LYS A 327 11.25 3.11 -2.21
C LYS A 327 9.87 2.64 -1.74
N GLN A 328 9.40 3.07 -0.57
CA GLN A 328 8.08 2.65 -0.04
C GLN A 328 6.92 3.14 -0.92
N TRP A 329 7.00 4.37 -1.42
CA TRP A 329 5.90 5.00 -2.17
C TRP A 329 5.92 4.68 -3.65
N ILE A 330 7.01 4.13 -4.17
CA ILE A 330 7.15 3.81 -5.59
C ILE A 330 6.10 2.80 -6.04
N TYR A 331 5.79 1.81 -5.19
CA TYR A 331 4.79 0.80 -5.47
C TYR A 331 3.38 1.39 -5.45
N THR A 332 3.08 2.28 -4.50
CA THR A 332 1.80 3.02 -4.46
C THR A 332 1.61 3.90 -5.70
N LEU A 333 2.67 4.55 -6.18
CA LEU A 333 2.65 5.33 -7.41
C LEU A 333 2.40 4.45 -8.63
N ALA A 334 3.19 3.38 -8.79
CA ALA A 334 3.04 2.45 -9.90
C ALA A 334 1.67 1.75 -9.93
N ALA A 335 1.07 1.52 -8.76
CA ALA A 335 -0.28 1.00 -8.62
C ALA A 335 -1.37 1.98 -9.09
N GLY A 336 -1.09 3.28 -9.16
CA GLY A 336 -2.11 4.31 -9.40
C GLY A 336 -2.83 4.75 -8.12
N ARG A 337 -2.23 4.52 -6.95
CA ARG A 337 -2.72 4.96 -5.64
C ARG A 337 -4.14 4.46 -5.31
N PRO A 338 -4.36 3.12 -5.29
CA PRO A 338 -5.69 2.57 -5.01
C PRO A 338 -6.22 2.97 -3.62
N TRP A 339 -5.30 3.27 -2.68
CA TRP A 339 -5.58 3.72 -1.33
C TRP A 339 -4.80 4.99 -1.01
N ARG A 340 -5.41 5.87 -0.23
CA ARG A 340 -4.86 7.17 0.15
C ARG A 340 -4.99 7.42 1.65
N ILE A 341 -4.17 8.34 2.14
CA ILE A 341 -4.13 8.73 3.55
C ILE A 341 -4.80 10.10 3.68
N LEU A 342 -5.71 10.25 4.63
CA LEU A 342 -6.27 11.54 5.01
C LEU A 342 -5.27 12.34 5.86
N ASN A 343 -5.47 13.65 5.98
CA ASN A 343 -4.70 14.47 6.95
C ASN A 343 -4.90 14.03 8.41
N THR A 344 -5.89 13.18 8.69
CA THR A 344 -6.14 12.54 10.00
C THR A 344 -5.41 11.20 10.17
N ASP A 345 -4.51 10.84 9.25
CA ASP A 345 -3.82 9.55 9.12
C ASP A 345 -4.73 8.34 8.81
N ALA A 346 -6.04 8.52 8.67
CA ALA A 346 -6.95 7.45 8.25
C ALA A 346 -6.65 7.02 6.80
N ARG A 347 -6.64 5.70 6.56
CA ARG A 347 -6.40 5.10 5.25
C ARG A 347 -7.71 4.61 4.64
N LEU A 348 -8.01 5.09 3.45
CA LEU A 348 -9.28 4.86 2.77
C LEU A 348 -9.05 4.59 1.27
N PRO A 349 -9.98 3.89 0.60
CA PRO A 349 -9.94 3.73 -0.85
C PRO A 349 -9.91 5.11 -1.54
N ALA A 350 -9.20 5.24 -2.65
CA ALA A 350 -9.15 6.49 -3.40
C ALA A 350 -10.54 7.01 -3.85
N PRO A 351 -11.51 6.15 -4.25
CA PRO A 351 -12.87 6.57 -4.58
C PRO A 351 -13.71 7.03 -3.37
N TRP A 352 -13.20 6.94 -2.15
CA TRP A 352 -13.96 7.24 -0.95
C TRP A 352 -14.38 8.70 -0.88
N ASN A 353 -15.68 8.94 -0.67
CA ASN A 353 -16.22 10.28 -0.48
C ASN A 353 -15.93 10.79 0.95
N SER A 354 -14.72 11.31 1.15
CA SER A 354 -14.26 11.88 2.42
C SER A 354 -14.60 13.37 2.50
N SER A 355 -15.11 13.81 3.66
CA SER A 355 -15.18 15.24 4.00
C SER A 355 -13.82 15.83 4.36
N ALA A 356 -12.88 14.99 4.81
CA ALA A 356 -11.53 15.38 5.18
C ALA A 356 -10.61 15.38 3.96
N GLU A 357 -9.65 16.31 3.97
CA GLU A 357 -8.66 16.43 2.90
C GLU A 357 -7.68 15.26 2.88
N TRP A 358 -7.33 14.83 1.66
CA TRP A 358 -6.25 13.88 1.43
C TRP A 358 -4.90 14.49 1.82
N MET A 359 -4.04 13.67 2.40
CA MET A 359 -2.67 14.06 2.71
C MET A 359 -1.95 14.41 1.39
N PRO A 360 -1.35 15.62 1.30
CA PRO A 360 -0.60 16.02 0.11
C PRO A 360 0.69 15.21 -0.04
N ASP A 361 1.10 15.02 -1.29
CA ASP A 361 2.27 14.24 -1.67
C ASP A 361 3.57 14.75 -1.04
N GLU A 362 3.68 16.06 -0.86
CA GLU A 362 4.83 16.69 -0.24
C GLU A 362 5.05 16.19 1.19
N LYS A 363 3.98 15.96 1.96
CA LYS A 363 4.06 15.38 3.32
C LYS A 363 4.53 13.93 3.29
N LEU A 364 4.25 13.20 2.22
CA LEU A 364 4.70 11.83 1.99
C LEU A 364 6.10 11.74 1.38
N LYS A 365 6.76 12.88 1.11
CA LYS A 365 8.04 12.93 0.38
C LYS A 365 7.93 12.33 -1.03
N ILE A 366 6.77 12.51 -1.66
CA ILE A 366 6.54 12.23 -3.07
C ILE A 366 6.65 13.58 -3.80
N LYS A 367 7.58 13.68 -4.75
CA LYS A 367 7.77 14.92 -5.52
C LYS A 367 7.86 14.59 -7.00
N THR A 368 7.35 15.48 -7.85
CA THR A 368 7.63 15.41 -9.28
C THR A 368 9.12 15.61 -9.50
N TRP A 369 9.67 15.02 -10.57
CA TRP A 369 11.07 15.20 -10.92
C TRP A 369 11.43 16.69 -11.08
N GLU A 370 10.57 17.48 -11.72
CA GLU A 370 10.79 18.93 -11.91
C GLU A 370 10.94 19.69 -10.59
N LYS A 371 10.09 19.38 -9.59
CA LYS A 371 10.20 19.97 -8.26
C LYS A 371 11.48 19.52 -7.54
N TRP A 372 11.91 18.27 -7.76
CA TRP A 372 13.12 17.73 -7.15
C TRP A 372 14.41 18.30 -7.75
N ALA A 373 14.47 18.39 -9.07
CA ALA A 373 15.62 18.87 -9.84
C ALA A 373 15.98 20.32 -9.52
N LYS A 374 14.98 21.16 -9.20
CA LYS A 374 15.20 22.56 -8.78
C LYS A 374 15.87 22.71 -7.41
N GLY A 375 15.80 21.68 -6.56
CA GLY A 375 16.17 21.77 -5.14
C GLY A 375 17.41 20.98 -4.71
N SER A 376 18.08 20.24 -5.61
CA SER A 376 19.09 19.24 -5.23
C SER A 376 20.43 19.45 -5.96
N LEU A 377 21.50 19.70 -5.20
CA LEU A 377 22.90 19.68 -5.65
C LEU A 377 23.45 18.26 -5.44
N GLY A 378 23.39 17.40 -6.45
CA GLY A 378 23.90 16.04 -6.39
C GLY A 378 24.04 15.42 -7.78
N GLU A 379 24.68 14.24 -7.88
CA GLU A 379 24.71 13.47 -9.12
C GLU A 379 23.29 13.12 -9.57
N VAL A 380 23.01 13.03 -10.87
CA VAL A 380 21.69 12.69 -11.42
C VAL A 380 21.60 11.16 -11.59
N PRO A 381 20.43 10.50 -11.47
CA PRO A 381 20.29 9.07 -11.76
C PRO A 381 20.93 8.68 -13.09
N ILE A 382 21.61 7.52 -13.16
CA ILE A 382 22.42 7.14 -14.32
C ILE A 382 21.64 7.13 -15.64
N LEU A 383 20.36 6.74 -15.60
CA LEU A 383 19.47 6.80 -16.75
C LEU A 383 19.36 8.23 -17.30
N LEU A 384 19.11 9.20 -16.43
CA LEU A 384 18.96 10.60 -16.81
C LEU A 384 20.31 11.21 -17.26
N LYS A 385 21.42 10.82 -16.64
CA LYS A 385 22.78 11.21 -17.09
C LYS A 385 23.08 10.70 -18.51
N ASN A 386 22.67 9.47 -18.81
CA ASN A 386 22.80 8.90 -20.16
C ASN A 386 21.91 9.63 -21.17
N GLU A 387 20.71 10.05 -20.78
CA GLU A 387 19.82 10.83 -21.64
C GLU A 387 20.34 12.23 -21.91
N GLU A 388 20.91 12.89 -20.90
CA GLU A 388 21.60 14.17 -21.07
C GLU A 388 22.80 14.05 -22.02
N LEU A 389 23.61 13.00 -21.87
CA LEU A 389 24.76 12.73 -22.73
C LEU A 389 24.37 12.47 -24.20
N THR A 390 23.27 11.73 -24.40
CA THR A 390 22.80 11.33 -25.74
C THR A 390 21.88 12.38 -26.38
N GLY A 391 21.34 13.32 -25.59
CA GLY A 391 20.36 14.30 -26.03
C GLY A 391 18.99 13.70 -26.35
N MET A 392 18.68 12.48 -25.90
CA MET A 392 17.41 11.81 -26.19
C MET A 392 16.92 10.94 -25.04
N ARG A 393 15.61 10.67 -25.02
CA ARG A 393 14.98 9.74 -24.06
C ARG A 393 15.31 8.30 -24.42
N LEU A 394 15.88 7.54 -23.48
CA LEU A 394 16.39 6.19 -23.72
C LEU A 394 15.39 5.10 -23.35
N ILE A 395 14.48 5.36 -22.41
CA ILE A 395 13.44 4.42 -21.97
C ILE A 395 12.18 5.17 -21.56
N ASP A 396 11.00 4.62 -21.80
CA ASP A 396 9.75 5.23 -21.37
C ASP A 396 8.80 4.19 -20.78
N ALA A 397 7.75 4.66 -20.12
CA ALA A 397 6.62 3.81 -19.80
C ALA A 397 5.94 3.36 -21.09
N GLU A 398 5.53 2.09 -21.16
CA GLU A 398 4.81 1.56 -22.31
C GLU A 398 3.66 0.65 -21.86
N GLU A 399 2.59 0.64 -22.65
CA GLU A 399 1.47 -0.28 -22.49
C GLU A 399 1.66 -1.46 -23.46
N ARG A 400 1.38 -2.66 -22.97
CA ARG A 400 1.47 -3.92 -23.73
C ARG A 400 0.16 -4.68 -23.61
N GLU A 401 -0.21 -5.41 -24.65
CA GLU A 401 -1.26 -6.43 -24.53
C GLU A 401 -0.70 -7.65 -23.80
N GLY A 402 -1.53 -8.31 -22.99
CA GLY A 402 -1.16 -9.48 -22.20
C GLY A 402 -0.42 -9.19 -20.91
N CYS A 403 0.19 -10.24 -20.34
CA CYS A 403 0.85 -10.25 -19.05
C CYS A 403 2.26 -10.86 -19.15
N GLU A 404 3.07 -10.37 -20.09
CA GLU A 404 4.45 -10.83 -20.23
C GLU A 404 5.37 -10.21 -19.18
N GLU A 405 6.11 -11.06 -18.47
CA GLU A 405 7.13 -10.65 -17.49
C GLU A 405 8.46 -10.28 -18.17
N VAL A 406 8.42 -9.25 -19.00
CA VAL A 406 9.58 -8.80 -19.76
C VAL A 406 9.99 -7.41 -19.28
N CYS A 407 11.29 -7.22 -19.05
CA CYS A 407 11.83 -5.92 -18.68
C CYS A 407 11.71 -4.94 -19.86
N LEU A 408 11.54 -3.64 -19.58
CA LEU A 408 11.72 -2.62 -20.61
C LEU A 408 13.15 -2.69 -21.17
N VAL A 409 13.31 -2.30 -22.44
CA VAL A 409 14.61 -2.28 -23.10
C VAL A 409 15.03 -0.84 -23.34
N GLU A 410 16.03 -0.39 -22.59
CA GLU A 410 16.68 0.89 -22.83
C GLU A 410 17.33 0.93 -24.23
N LYS A 411 16.99 1.95 -25.02
CA LYS A 411 17.55 2.22 -26.35
C LYS A 411 19.03 2.60 -26.19
N THR A 412 19.88 2.10 -27.09
CA THR A 412 21.28 2.55 -27.20
C THR A 412 21.43 3.24 -28.56
N PRO A 413 21.61 4.57 -28.61
CA PRO A 413 21.65 5.31 -29.87
C PRO A 413 22.88 4.95 -30.70
N ALA A 414 22.81 5.17 -32.01
CA ALA A 414 23.95 4.99 -32.91
C ALA A 414 25.13 5.88 -32.45
N GLY A 415 26.35 5.33 -32.53
CA GLY A 415 27.56 6.02 -32.06
C GLY A 415 27.76 6.01 -30.55
N PHE A 416 26.90 5.31 -29.78
CA PHE A 416 27.10 5.08 -28.35
C PHE A 416 27.28 3.60 -28.03
N VAL A 417 28.12 3.31 -27.03
CA VAL A 417 28.38 1.96 -26.53
C VAL A 417 28.28 1.91 -25.02
N ARG A 418 28.03 0.72 -24.47
CA ARG A 418 28.24 0.41 -23.05
C ARG A 418 29.48 -0.46 -22.92
N PRO A 419 30.64 0.11 -22.58
CA PRO A 419 31.81 -0.67 -22.27
C PRO A 419 31.49 -1.55 -21.05
N SER A 420 31.89 -2.82 -21.13
CA SER A 420 31.49 -3.88 -20.20
C SER A 420 31.80 -3.59 -18.70
N ARG A 421 31.12 -4.35 -17.82
CA ARG A 421 31.22 -4.60 -16.35
C ARG A 421 31.58 -3.45 -15.38
N TRP A 422 32.42 -2.49 -15.72
CA TRP A 422 33.04 -1.56 -14.77
C TRP A 422 32.40 -0.17 -14.69
N HIS A 423 31.53 0.19 -15.63
CA HIS A 423 31.00 1.56 -15.74
C HIS A 423 29.53 1.73 -15.28
N ARG A 424 29.01 0.85 -14.40
CA ARG A 424 27.66 0.95 -13.78
C ARG A 424 26.52 1.34 -14.75
N GLY A 425 26.58 0.86 -15.99
CA GLY A 425 25.56 1.12 -17.02
C GLY A 425 25.65 2.48 -17.73
N GLN A 426 26.72 3.26 -17.53
CA GLN A 426 26.96 4.53 -18.24
C GLN A 426 27.17 4.30 -19.75
N LEU A 427 26.63 5.21 -20.58
CA LEU A 427 26.90 5.28 -22.01
C LEU A 427 28.17 6.08 -22.30
N PHE A 428 28.87 5.68 -23.36
CA PHE A 428 30.05 6.35 -23.88
C PHE A 428 29.89 6.54 -25.38
N ARG A 429 30.40 7.65 -25.91
CA ARG A 429 30.53 7.77 -27.37
C ARG A 429 31.51 6.72 -27.83
N ALA A 430 31.17 5.98 -28.88
CA ALA A 430 32.13 5.16 -29.59
C ALA A 430 33.26 6.09 -30.03
N SER A 431 34.48 5.85 -29.55
CA SER A 431 35.67 6.48 -30.11
C SER A 431 35.68 6.16 -31.59
N GLY A 432 35.61 7.20 -32.43
CA GLY A 432 35.68 7.03 -33.87
C GLY A 432 36.94 6.26 -34.23
N GLU A 433 36.78 5.24 -35.07
CA GLU A 433 37.87 4.81 -35.95
C GLU A 433 38.08 5.87 -37.04
#